data_AF-A0A9W8ZB59-F1
#
_entry.id   AF-A0A9W8ZB59-F1
#
_cell.length_a   1.000
_cell.length_b   1.000
_cell.length_c   1.000
_cell.angle_alpha   90.00
_cell.angle_beta   90.00
_cell.angle_gamma   90.00
#
_symmetry.space_group_name_H-M   'P 1'
#
loop_
_entity.id
_entity.type
_entity.pdbx_description
1 polymer ?
#
loop_
_entity_poly.entity_id
_entity_poly.type
_entity_poly.pdbx_seq_one_letter_code
_entity_poly.pdbx_strand_id
1 'polypeptide(L)'
;MLKRRIEFTKRRNDASNCEANYNVGADADNRDDEENIESTDHEDDSSDFEDDRSSGYNPDILSPKSVEWIGVCRCLALNMDRFETDGVGKAFISGHGSPDGLGYFMVHQIGTDMASPSADIVDPNDTGATEHPCYYSFNPGETAAFPFHDACLEIFARSLGLRDAKIENDVLYDVMESHRSASDSVRYLDLDYTHLEGAEQFWQCYSSLEYCVADPSPTSGLVKIVQDSMPMELLSSRPSAFDFLHKVRHDPLDMLPFAVIHNIFEHIDINDALALRQASWHVFQWTRSDTIGFGKQMIRLHLSPWFWEVDDFVSSIDDPAFDFTRFFLWLEAVTEPKVGMEGPFLGIANRWRIWDTCRQLHHLLTGAGLQGHTFRIVGHEPPIK
;
A
#
# COMPACT_ATOMS: atom_id res chain seq x y z
N MET A 1 2.25 -11.23 -25.40
CA MET A 1 2.22 -9.94 -24.67
C MET A 1 1.28 -8.90 -25.28
N LEU A 2 1.25 -8.65 -26.61
CA LEU A 2 0.34 -7.65 -27.20
C LEU A 2 -1.16 -8.06 -27.16
N LYS A 3 -1.48 -9.36 -27.24
CA LYS A 3 -2.86 -9.87 -27.15
C LYS A 3 -3.52 -9.60 -25.79
N ARG A 4 -2.77 -9.71 -24.67
CA ARG A 4 -3.28 -9.45 -23.31
C ARG A 4 -3.64 -7.99 -23.06
N ARG A 5 -2.95 -7.05 -23.73
CA ARG A 5 -3.21 -5.60 -23.63
C ARG A 5 -4.47 -5.17 -24.39
N ILE A 6 -4.83 -5.88 -25.46
CA ILE A 6 -6.04 -5.62 -26.25
C ILE A 6 -7.30 -6.10 -25.51
N GLU A 7 -7.18 -7.20 -24.78
CA GLU A 7 -8.30 -7.81 -24.04
C GLU A 7 -8.73 -6.98 -22.82
N PHE A 8 -7.76 -6.33 -22.15
CA PHE A 8 -8.01 -5.41 -21.03
C PHE A 8 -8.76 -4.13 -21.47
N THR A 9 -8.38 -3.54 -22.61
CA THR A 9 -9.06 -2.37 -23.18
C THR A 9 -10.48 -2.69 -23.68
N LYS A 10 -10.72 -3.93 -24.14
CA LYS A 10 -12.04 -4.38 -24.59
C LYS A 10 -13.03 -4.45 -23.42
N ARG A 11 -12.60 -4.99 -22.26
CA ARG A 11 -13.41 -5.01 -21.02
C ARG A 11 -13.75 -3.60 -20.51
N ARG A 12 -12.85 -2.63 -20.70
CA ARG A 12 -13.09 -1.22 -20.36
C ARG A 12 -14.24 -0.59 -21.16
N ASN A 13 -14.43 -1.00 -22.41
CA ASN A 13 -15.52 -0.46 -23.25
C ASN A 13 -16.84 -1.19 -23.01
N ASP A 14 -16.80 -2.48 -22.68
CA ASP A 14 -18.01 -3.28 -22.43
C ASP A 14 -18.64 -2.92 -21.07
N ALA A 15 -17.84 -2.61 -20.05
CA ALA A 15 -18.32 -2.13 -18.73
C ALA A 15 -18.88 -0.69 -18.77
N SER A 16 -18.40 0.15 -19.67
CA SER A 16 -18.92 1.52 -19.80
C SER A 16 -20.27 1.59 -20.55
N ASN A 17 -20.66 0.51 -21.23
CA ASN A 17 -21.86 0.45 -22.06
C ASN A 17 -23.08 -0.20 -21.35
N CYS A 18 -22.87 -0.84 -20.18
CA CYS A 18 -23.94 -1.41 -19.37
C CYS A 18 -24.57 -0.42 -18.37
N GLU A 19 -23.95 0.74 -18.10
CA GLU A 19 -24.49 1.77 -17.20
C GLU A 19 -25.46 2.77 -17.86
N ALA A 20 -25.69 2.68 -19.18
CA ALA A 20 -26.44 3.71 -19.92
C ALA A 20 -27.94 3.43 -20.15
N ASN A 21 -28.51 2.31 -19.68
CA ASN A 21 -29.88 1.94 -20.06
C ASN A 21 -30.74 1.40 -18.92
N TYR A 22 -31.08 2.26 -17.95
CA TYR A 22 -32.29 2.09 -17.15
C TYR A 22 -32.89 3.44 -16.78
N ASN A 23 -33.76 4.00 -17.65
CA ASN A 23 -34.84 4.85 -17.17
C ASN A 23 -36.04 4.94 -18.13
N VAL A 24 -37.19 5.18 -17.51
CA VAL A 24 -38.53 5.55 -18.03
C VAL A 24 -39.51 4.40 -18.24
N GLY A 25 -40.53 4.39 -17.37
CA GLY A 25 -41.66 3.47 -17.40
C GLY A 25 -42.87 3.94 -18.21
N ALA A 26 -43.98 3.23 -17.99
CA ALA A 26 -45.40 3.57 -18.15
C ALA A 26 -46.20 2.76 -19.21
N ASP A 27 -47.17 2.02 -18.66
CA ASP A 27 -48.56 1.82 -19.09
C ASP A 27 -48.99 0.92 -20.27
N ALA A 28 -49.96 0.05 -19.89
CA ALA A 28 -51.21 -0.32 -20.57
C ALA A 28 -51.28 -1.58 -21.49
N ASP A 29 -52.03 -2.56 -20.97
CA ASP A 29 -53.17 -3.29 -21.54
C ASP A 29 -53.05 -4.27 -22.74
N ASN A 30 -53.61 -5.46 -22.45
CA ASN A 30 -54.47 -6.35 -23.26
C ASN A 30 -53.87 -7.33 -24.30
N ARG A 31 -54.04 -8.62 -23.93
CA ARG A 31 -54.78 -9.70 -24.60
C ARG A 31 -54.24 -10.41 -25.85
N ASP A 32 -54.16 -11.73 -25.62
CA ASP A 32 -54.66 -12.86 -26.43
C ASP A 32 -53.83 -13.45 -27.58
N ASP A 33 -53.74 -14.78 -27.49
CA ASP A 33 -53.65 -15.83 -28.52
C ASP A 33 -52.28 -16.40 -28.96
N GLU A 34 -52.05 -17.57 -28.35
CA GLU A 34 -51.46 -18.82 -28.84
C GLU A 34 -51.03 -18.90 -30.33
N GLU A 35 -49.79 -19.34 -30.56
CA GLU A 35 -49.50 -20.41 -31.54
C GLU A 35 -48.09 -21.01 -31.32
N ASN A 36 -48.08 -22.13 -30.60
CA ASN A 36 -47.36 -23.37 -30.87
C ASN A 36 -46.12 -23.31 -31.80
N ILE A 37 -44.90 -23.29 -31.23
CA ILE A 37 -43.68 -23.72 -31.92
C ILE A 37 -42.94 -24.72 -31.03
N GLU A 38 -42.67 -25.88 -31.65
CA GLU A 38 -42.08 -27.09 -31.10
C GLU A 38 -40.85 -26.86 -30.23
N SER A 39 -40.92 -27.36 -28.99
CA SER A 39 -39.79 -27.48 -28.07
C SER A 39 -38.82 -28.54 -28.57
N THR A 40 -37.79 -28.12 -29.30
CA THR A 40 -36.55 -28.90 -29.44
C THR A 40 -35.74 -28.74 -28.17
N ASP A 41 -35.72 -29.81 -27.36
CA ASP A 41 -34.80 -30.00 -26.23
C ASP A 41 -33.35 -29.93 -26.74
N HIS A 42 -32.76 -28.75 -26.66
CA HIS A 42 -31.31 -28.60 -26.67
C HIS A 42 -30.88 -28.50 -25.21
N GLU A 43 -30.50 -29.66 -24.66
CA GLU A 43 -29.57 -29.76 -23.55
C GLU A 43 -28.26 -29.09 -24.00
N ASP A 44 -28.18 -27.78 -23.80
CA ASP A 44 -26.95 -27.01 -24.00
C ASP A 44 -26.05 -27.29 -22.79
N ASP A 45 -25.35 -28.41 -22.92
CA ASP A 45 -24.20 -28.83 -22.13
C ASP A 45 -23.08 -27.79 -22.26
N SER A 46 -23.28 -26.63 -21.62
CA SER A 46 -22.27 -25.59 -21.44
C SER A 46 -21.48 -25.87 -20.16
N SER A 47 -20.93 -27.08 -20.06
CA SER A 47 -20.01 -27.50 -19.00
C SER A 47 -18.53 -27.25 -19.34
N ASP A 48 -18.23 -26.34 -20.27
CA ASP A 48 -16.87 -26.02 -20.73
C ASP A 48 -16.49 -24.54 -20.53
N PHE A 49 -16.83 -23.97 -19.38
CA PHE A 49 -15.96 -22.92 -18.81
C PHE A 49 -14.90 -23.63 -17.98
N GLU A 50 -13.82 -24.02 -18.65
CA GLU A 50 -12.54 -24.33 -18.01
C GLU A 50 -12.13 -23.13 -17.13
N ASP A 51 -12.54 -23.19 -15.86
CA ASP A 51 -11.99 -22.41 -14.76
C ASP A 51 -10.59 -22.94 -14.42
N ASP A 52 -9.71 -22.98 -15.43
CA ASP A 52 -8.28 -23.29 -15.29
C ASP A 52 -7.48 -22.01 -14.97
N ARG A 53 -8.07 -21.15 -14.13
CA ARG A 53 -7.32 -20.16 -13.38
C ARG A 53 -6.97 -20.85 -12.08
N SER A 54 -5.73 -21.30 -11.93
CA SER A 54 -5.20 -21.83 -10.67
C SER A 54 -5.68 -20.98 -9.51
N SER A 55 -6.68 -21.45 -8.76
CA SER A 55 -7.26 -20.71 -7.65
C SER A 55 -6.24 -20.72 -6.51
N GLY A 56 -5.57 -19.60 -6.30
CA GLY A 56 -4.51 -19.47 -5.29
C GLY A 56 -3.23 -18.81 -5.79
N TYR A 57 -2.41 -18.41 -4.82
CA TYR A 57 -1.04 -17.93 -5.07
C TYR A 57 -0.12 -19.08 -5.46
N ASN A 58 0.90 -18.79 -6.27
CA ASN A 58 1.87 -19.80 -6.67
C ASN A 58 2.74 -20.26 -5.48
N PRO A 59 2.69 -21.55 -5.08
CA PRO A 59 3.47 -22.07 -3.95
C PRO A 59 4.99 -22.10 -4.22
N ASP A 60 5.42 -22.03 -5.47
CA ASP A 60 6.85 -21.92 -5.82
C ASP A 60 7.41 -20.51 -5.55
N ILE A 61 6.52 -19.51 -5.48
CA ILE A 61 6.86 -18.11 -5.20
C ILE A 61 6.68 -17.80 -3.71
N LEU A 62 5.56 -18.24 -3.12
CA LEU A 62 5.22 -18.00 -1.73
C LEU A 62 5.12 -19.31 -0.95
N SER A 63 5.91 -19.39 0.12
CA SER A 63 5.75 -20.45 1.11
C SER A 63 4.53 -20.17 2.02
N PRO A 64 3.92 -21.19 2.62
CA PRO A 64 2.87 -20.99 3.64
C PRO A 64 3.32 -20.08 4.79
N LYS A 65 4.59 -20.18 5.18
CA LYS A 65 5.17 -19.34 6.25
C LYS A 65 5.25 -17.86 5.87
N SER A 66 5.51 -17.54 4.60
CA SER A 66 5.64 -16.14 4.14
C SER A 66 4.30 -15.38 4.06
N VAL A 67 3.17 -16.08 4.18
CA VAL A 67 1.83 -15.49 4.18
C VAL A 67 1.11 -15.63 5.53
N GLU A 68 1.76 -16.25 6.53
CA GLU A 68 1.20 -16.49 7.87
C GLU A 68 0.77 -15.18 8.55
N TRP A 69 1.53 -14.10 8.33
CA TRP A 69 1.26 -12.78 8.88
C TRP A 69 -0.13 -12.23 8.50
N ILE A 70 -0.71 -12.66 7.37
CA ILE A 70 -2.03 -12.18 6.92
C ILE A 70 -3.14 -12.68 7.84
N GLY A 71 -2.97 -13.87 8.41
CA GLY A 71 -3.96 -14.51 9.26
C GLY A 71 -3.97 -13.99 10.70
N VAL A 72 -3.01 -13.15 11.08
CA VAL A 72 -2.88 -12.59 12.43
C VAL A 72 -2.94 -11.06 12.34
N CYS A 73 -4.01 -10.51 12.87
CA CYS A 73 -4.33 -9.10 12.82
C CYS A 73 -4.63 -8.57 14.23
N ARG A 74 -4.83 -7.26 14.33
CA ARG A 74 -5.51 -6.58 15.44
C ARG A 74 -6.67 -5.77 14.85
N CYS A 75 -7.52 -5.21 15.69
CA CYS A 75 -8.50 -4.22 15.25
C CYS A 75 -8.45 -2.96 16.11
N LEU A 76 -8.77 -1.83 15.49
CA LEU A 76 -9.05 -0.56 16.15
C LEU A 76 -10.56 -0.50 16.40
N ALA A 77 -10.97 -0.40 17.67
CA ALA A 77 -12.38 -0.42 18.07
C ALA A 77 -12.66 0.70 19.08
N LEU A 78 -13.95 1.02 19.25
CA LEU A 78 -14.40 2.06 20.18
C LEU A 78 -15.06 1.42 21.41
N ASN A 79 -14.55 1.74 22.60
CA ASN A 79 -15.17 1.38 23.86
C ASN A 79 -16.29 2.38 24.18
N MET A 80 -17.54 1.93 24.02
CA MET A 80 -18.73 2.73 24.31
C MET A 80 -19.14 2.73 25.78
N ASP A 81 -18.66 1.80 26.61
CA ASP A 81 -18.94 1.81 28.07
C ASP A 81 -18.32 3.07 28.72
N ARG A 82 -17.22 3.56 28.15
CA ARG A 82 -16.61 4.85 28.52
C ARG A 82 -17.47 6.05 28.17
N PHE A 83 -18.36 5.94 27.18
CA PHE A 83 -19.28 7.02 26.84
C PHE A 83 -20.24 7.33 28.00
N GLU A 84 -20.73 6.29 28.70
CA GLU A 84 -21.63 6.47 29.83
C GLU A 84 -20.96 7.14 31.04
N THR A 85 -19.64 7.00 31.18
CA THR A 85 -18.88 7.50 32.33
C THR A 85 -18.17 8.83 32.06
N ASP A 86 -17.56 8.97 30.88
CA ASP A 86 -16.72 10.11 30.50
C ASP A 86 -17.38 11.01 29.44
N GLY A 87 -18.55 10.62 28.90
CA GLY A 87 -19.28 11.35 27.86
C GLY A 87 -18.68 11.23 26.45
N VAL A 88 -17.61 10.45 26.29
CA VAL A 88 -16.90 10.21 25.02
C VAL A 88 -16.46 8.74 25.00
N GLY A 89 -16.66 8.06 23.86
CA GLY A 89 -16.11 6.72 23.64
C GLY A 89 -14.58 6.77 23.59
N LYS A 90 -13.92 5.67 23.96
CA LYS A 90 -12.44 5.60 23.93
C LYS A 90 -11.96 4.51 22.99
N ALA A 91 -11.18 4.89 21.99
CA ALA A 91 -10.65 3.96 21.02
C ALA A 91 -9.48 3.16 21.61
N PHE A 92 -9.39 1.90 21.19
CA PHE A 92 -8.39 0.97 21.64
C PHE A 92 -7.97 0.03 20.51
N ILE A 93 -6.77 -0.55 20.67
CA ILE A 93 -6.27 -1.62 19.80
C ILE A 93 -6.47 -2.93 20.55
N SER A 94 -7.15 -3.89 19.92
CA SER A 94 -7.41 -5.21 20.48
C SER A 94 -6.13 -6.05 20.66
N GLY A 95 -6.27 -7.17 21.36
CA GLY A 95 -5.35 -8.31 21.21
C GLY A 95 -5.32 -8.88 19.79
N HIS A 96 -4.40 -9.82 19.54
CA HIS A 96 -4.33 -10.50 18.25
C HIS A 96 -5.59 -11.30 17.96
N GLY A 97 -5.94 -11.39 16.68
CA GLY A 97 -7.15 -12.05 16.21
C GLY A 97 -7.13 -12.26 14.70
N SER A 98 -8.27 -12.68 14.17
CA SER A 98 -8.45 -12.94 12.74
C SER A 98 -9.87 -12.61 12.28
N PRO A 99 -10.06 -12.07 11.06
CA PRO A 99 -11.39 -11.96 10.47
C PRO A 99 -12.05 -13.34 10.27
N ASP A 100 -13.34 -13.47 10.54
CA ASP A 100 -14.08 -14.75 10.45
C ASP A 100 -14.73 -15.01 9.07
N GLY A 101 -14.62 -14.06 8.14
CA GLY A 101 -15.25 -14.11 6.82
C GLY A 101 -16.75 -13.76 6.79
N LEU A 102 -17.38 -13.55 7.96
CA LEU A 102 -18.77 -13.07 8.10
C LEU A 102 -18.85 -11.58 8.44
N GLY A 103 -17.70 -10.89 8.38
CA GLY A 103 -17.60 -9.46 8.67
C GLY A 103 -17.37 -9.16 10.14
N TYR A 104 -16.89 -10.13 10.93
CA TYR A 104 -16.43 -9.90 12.30
C TYR A 104 -14.93 -10.15 12.42
N PHE A 105 -14.34 -9.50 13.43
CA PHE A 105 -12.99 -9.72 13.89
C PHE A 105 -13.04 -10.53 15.18
N MET A 106 -12.39 -11.69 15.19
CA MET A 106 -12.38 -12.59 16.34
C MET A 106 -11.05 -12.46 17.09
N VAL A 107 -11.09 -11.97 18.32
CA VAL A 107 -9.90 -11.87 19.19
C VAL A 107 -9.54 -13.26 19.69
N HIS A 108 -8.28 -13.68 19.52
CA HIS A 108 -7.80 -14.96 20.02
C HIS A 108 -7.71 -14.91 21.55
N GLN A 109 -8.30 -15.90 22.22
CA GLN A 109 -8.27 -15.95 23.67
C GLN A 109 -6.84 -16.20 24.18
N ILE A 110 -6.43 -15.39 25.16
CA ILE A 110 -5.14 -15.56 25.85
C ILE A 110 -5.14 -16.93 26.55
N GLY A 111 -4.32 -17.86 26.06
CA GLY A 111 -4.09 -19.16 26.70
C GLY A 111 -4.61 -20.41 25.98
N THR A 112 -5.17 -20.28 24.77
CA THR A 112 -5.50 -21.44 23.93
C THR A 112 -4.52 -21.58 22.77
N ASP A 113 -3.53 -22.46 22.94
CA ASP A 113 -2.75 -23.23 21.96
C ASP A 113 -2.00 -22.54 20.79
N MET A 114 -2.17 -21.25 20.55
CA MET A 114 -1.29 -20.50 19.65
C MET A 114 -0.16 -19.90 20.46
N ALA A 115 1.09 -20.22 20.11
CA ALA A 115 2.28 -19.64 20.70
C ALA A 115 2.34 -18.14 20.35
N SER A 116 1.55 -17.31 21.02
CA SER A 116 1.57 -15.86 20.87
C SER A 116 2.94 -15.36 21.33
N PRO A 117 3.77 -14.80 20.42
CA PRO A 117 5.05 -14.25 20.81
C PRO A 117 4.79 -12.89 21.46
N SER A 118 5.17 -12.79 22.74
CA SER A 118 5.12 -11.62 23.62
C SER A 118 3.84 -11.46 24.44
N ALA A 119 4.03 -11.01 25.69
CA ALA A 119 2.97 -10.62 26.58
C ALA A 119 2.20 -9.46 25.93
N ASP A 120 1.02 -9.74 25.38
CA ASP A 120 0.16 -8.74 24.77
C ASP A 120 -0.01 -7.57 25.74
N ILE A 121 0.48 -6.39 25.33
CA ILE A 121 0.17 -5.15 26.04
C ILE A 121 -1.32 -4.92 25.79
N VAL A 122 -2.13 -5.28 26.78
CA VAL A 122 -3.57 -5.04 26.77
C VAL A 122 -3.79 -3.53 26.87
N ASP A 123 -4.45 -2.95 25.87
CA ASP A 123 -4.84 -1.55 25.94
C ASP A 123 -5.81 -1.37 27.12
N PRO A 124 -5.61 -0.39 28.03
CA PRO A 124 -6.44 -0.23 29.22
C PRO A 124 -7.91 0.12 28.89
N ASN A 125 -8.20 0.51 27.65
CA ASN A 125 -9.55 0.76 27.17
C ASN A 125 -10.18 -0.46 26.48
N ASP A 126 -9.46 -1.57 26.32
CA ASP A 126 -10.00 -2.81 25.77
C ASP A 126 -11.15 -3.33 26.66
N THR A 127 -12.28 -3.65 26.04
CA THR A 127 -13.47 -4.18 26.72
C THR A 127 -13.33 -5.66 27.07
N GLY A 128 -12.35 -6.36 26.49
CA GLY A 128 -12.22 -7.82 26.58
C GLY A 128 -13.26 -8.57 25.75
N ALA A 129 -13.96 -7.88 24.85
CA ALA A 129 -14.86 -8.53 23.89
C ALA A 129 -14.07 -9.46 22.96
N THR A 130 -14.68 -10.58 22.61
CA THR A 130 -14.04 -11.58 21.72
C THR A 130 -14.37 -11.39 20.26
N GLU A 131 -15.33 -10.52 19.96
CA GLU A 131 -15.83 -10.26 18.61
C GLU A 131 -16.10 -8.77 18.40
N HIS A 132 -15.73 -8.27 17.22
CA HIS A 132 -15.98 -6.88 16.82
C HIS A 132 -16.47 -6.82 15.37
N PRO A 133 -17.53 -6.05 15.06
CA PRO A 133 -18.05 -5.94 13.70
C PRO A 133 -17.11 -5.12 12.81
N CYS A 134 -16.56 -5.72 11.76
CA CYS A 134 -15.60 -5.09 10.86
C CYS A 134 -16.29 -4.10 9.91
N TYR A 135 -15.85 -2.85 9.91
CA TYR A 135 -16.31 -1.74 9.06
C TYR A 135 -17.81 -1.42 9.16
N TYR A 136 -18.67 -2.29 9.68
CA TYR A 136 -20.10 -2.06 9.74
C TYR A 136 -20.73 -2.95 10.80
N SER A 137 -21.59 -2.38 11.66
CA SER A 137 -22.46 -3.15 12.55
C SER A 137 -23.92 -3.08 12.11
N PHE A 138 -24.58 -4.23 12.12
CA PHE A 138 -26.03 -4.35 11.95
C PHE A 138 -26.80 -4.09 13.26
N ASN A 139 -26.11 -4.12 14.40
CA ASN A 139 -26.73 -4.01 15.71
C ASN A 139 -26.72 -2.55 16.16
N PRO A 140 -27.90 -1.96 16.44
CA PRO A 140 -27.96 -0.62 17.01
C PRO A 140 -27.19 -0.56 18.33
N GLY A 141 -26.19 0.31 18.42
CA GLY A 141 -25.37 0.52 19.63
C GLY A 141 -23.98 -0.11 19.56
N GLU A 142 -23.70 -0.95 18.57
CA GLU A 142 -22.34 -1.40 18.27
C GLU A 142 -21.64 -0.45 17.31
N THR A 143 -20.33 -0.31 17.50
CA THR A 143 -19.47 0.53 16.68
C THR A 143 -18.63 -0.35 15.75
N ALA A 144 -18.37 0.13 14.54
CA ALA A 144 -17.48 -0.55 13.62
C ALA A 144 -16.06 -0.69 14.23
N ALA A 145 -15.36 -1.75 13.86
CA ALA A 145 -13.95 -1.93 14.11
C ALA A 145 -13.18 -1.99 12.80
N PHE A 146 -11.92 -1.58 12.83
CA PHE A 146 -11.04 -1.53 11.66
C PHE A 146 -9.88 -2.51 11.84
N PRO A 147 -9.92 -3.68 11.19
CA PRO A 147 -8.82 -4.64 11.24
C PRO A 147 -7.58 -4.11 10.53
N PHE A 148 -6.41 -4.41 11.07
CA PHE A 148 -5.12 -4.13 10.46
C PHE A 148 -4.06 -5.13 10.94
N HIS A 149 -2.97 -5.27 10.19
CA HIS A 149 -1.80 -6.07 10.60
C HIS A 149 -0.81 -5.20 11.36
N ASP A 150 -0.06 -5.79 12.30
CA ASP A 150 0.98 -5.06 13.04
C ASP A 150 2.04 -4.45 12.11
N ALA A 151 2.41 -5.18 11.05
CA ALA A 151 3.35 -4.68 10.05
C ALA A 151 2.80 -3.43 9.32
N CYS A 152 1.49 -3.39 9.03
CA CYS A 152 0.84 -2.21 8.44
C CYS A 152 0.85 -1.03 9.41
N LEU A 153 0.61 -1.28 10.71
CA LEU A 153 0.70 -0.25 11.74
C LEU A 153 2.12 0.30 11.89
N GLU A 154 3.15 -0.54 11.83
CA GLU A 154 4.55 -0.11 11.86
C GLU A 154 4.89 0.79 10.66
N ILE A 155 4.47 0.39 9.45
CA ILE A 155 4.67 1.18 8.23
C ILE A 155 3.96 2.53 8.35
N PHE A 156 2.75 2.55 8.89
CA PHE A 156 2.00 3.79 9.14
C PHE A 156 2.66 4.69 10.19
N ALA A 157 3.11 4.14 11.32
CA ALA A 157 3.83 4.91 12.33
C ALA A 157 5.09 5.57 11.74
N ARG A 158 5.82 4.84 10.89
CA ARG A 158 7.00 5.38 10.18
C ARG A 158 6.62 6.46 9.17
N SER A 159 5.47 6.36 8.49
CA SER A 159 5.00 7.40 7.57
C SER A 159 4.67 8.72 8.26
N LEU A 160 4.32 8.66 9.56
CA LEU A 160 4.15 9.80 10.45
C LEU A 160 5.47 10.31 11.06
N GLY A 161 6.60 9.66 10.76
CA GLY A 161 7.89 9.95 11.39
C GLY A 161 8.00 9.49 12.85
N LEU A 162 7.07 8.63 13.30
CA LEU A 162 7.05 8.08 14.65
C LEU A 162 7.83 6.76 14.66
N ARG A 163 8.97 6.73 15.35
CA ARG A 163 9.73 5.48 15.60
C ARG A 163 9.32 4.81 16.92
N ASP A 164 9.06 5.62 17.96
CA ASP A 164 8.72 5.15 19.31
C ASP A 164 7.46 5.82 19.90
N ALA A 165 6.83 6.73 19.15
CA ALA A 165 5.66 7.47 19.62
C ALA A 165 4.38 6.73 19.26
N LYS A 166 3.45 6.64 20.22
CA LYS A 166 2.15 5.99 20.04
C LYS A 166 1.23 6.93 19.25
N ILE A 167 0.58 6.40 18.23
CA ILE A 167 -0.51 7.08 17.53
C ILE A 167 -1.68 7.21 18.50
N GLU A 168 -2.33 8.37 18.52
CA GLU A 168 -3.51 8.58 19.36
C GLU A 168 -4.70 7.82 18.74
N ASN A 169 -5.22 6.84 19.46
CA ASN A 169 -6.19 5.89 18.94
C ASN A 169 -7.53 6.57 18.60
N ASP A 170 -7.97 7.56 19.39
CA ASP A 170 -9.25 8.23 19.17
C ASP A 170 -9.24 8.97 17.83
N VAL A 171 -8.18 9.75 17.58
CA VAL A 171 -7.97 10.46 16.31
C VAL A 171 -7.84 9.49 15.14
N LEU A 172 -7.13 8.36 15.31
CA LEU A 172 -7.03 7.36 14.23
C LEU A 172 -8.39 6.74 13.92
N TYR A 173 -9.18 6.43 14.95
CA TYR A 173 -10.50 5.85 14.80
C TYR A 173 -11.44 6.81 14.07
N ASP A 174 -11.47 8.08 14.47
CA ASP A 174 -12.30 9.11 13.84
C ASP A 174 -11.97 9.27 12.35
N VAL A 175 -10.68 9.28 11.99
CA VAL A 175 -10.26 9.37 10.58
C VAL A 175 -10.63 8.12 9.79
N MET A 176 -10.45 6.92 10.36
CA MET A 176 -10.87 5.68 9.69
C MET A 176 -12.38 5.62 9.51
N GLU A 177 -13.16 5.99 10.53
CA GLU A 177 -14.62 6.05 10.46
C GLU A 177 -15.10 7.07 9.42
N SER A 178 -14.49 8.26 9.34
CA SER A 178 -14.87 9.28 8.36
C SER A 178 -14.53 8.90 6.91
N HIS A 179 -13.63 7.94 6.70
CA HIS A 179 -13.21 7.44 5.39
C HIS A 179 -13.70 6.04 5.11
N ARG A 180 -14.64 5.53 5.91
CA ARG A 180 -15.33 4.30 5.58
C ARG A 180 -16.14 4.48 4.29
N SER A 181 -16.16 3.44 3.44
CA SER A 181 -16.98 3.45 2.23
C SER A 181 -18.45 3.71 2.56
N ALA A 182 -19.08 4.60 1.79
CA ALA A 182 -20.50 4.92 1.90
C ALA A 182 -21.41 3.83 1.30
N SER A 183 -20.83 2.80 0.69
CA SER A 183 -21.60 1.72 0.08
C SER A 183 -22.03 0.67 1.11
N ASP A 184 -23.34 0.44 1.24
CA ASP A 184 -23.87 -0.63 2.10
C ASP A 184 -23.49 -2.03 1.62
N SER A 185 -23.15 -2.19 0.33
CA SER A 185 -22.81 -3.48 -0.27
C SER A 185 -21.34 -3.87 -0.12
N VAL A 186 -20.46 -2.93 0.23
CA VAL A 186 -19.01 -3.18 0.26
C VAL A 186 -18.34 -2.49 1.45
N ARG A 187 -17.54 -3.26 2.20
CA ARG A 187 -17.03 -2.87 3.51
C ARG A 187 -15.50 -2.73 3.52
N TYR A 188 -15.03 -1.50 3.39
CA TYR A 188 -13.62 -1.14 3.36
C TYR A 188 -13.44 0.36 3.67
N LEU A 189 -12.19 0.79 3.87
CA LEU A 189 -11.84 2.22 3.88
C LEU A 189 -11.67 2.71 2.45
N ASP A 190 -12.28 3.84 2.10
CA ASP A 190 -12.17 4.49 0.79
C ASP A 190 -10.77 5.09 0.59
N LEU A 191 -9.81 4.21 0.37
CA LEU A 191 -8.40 4.50 0.14
C LEU A 191 -7.96 3.83 -1.16
N ASP A 192 -6.99 4.43 -1.85
CA ASP A 192 -6.34 3.77 -2.97
C ASP A 192 -5.37 2.71 -2.44
N TYR A 193 -5.76 1.44 -2.60
CA TYR A 193 -4.96 0.27 -2.23
C TYR A 193 -3.96 -0.16 -3.31
N THR A 194 -3.90 0.57 -4.44
CA THR A 194 -2.98 0.43 -5.58
C THR A 194 -2.99 -0.97 -6.23
N HIS A 195 -3.27 -1.03 -7.54
CA HIS A 195 -3.26 -2.28 -8.35
C HIS A 195 -4.18 -3.42 -7.88
N LEU A 196 -4.90 -3.24 -6.77
CA LEU A 196 -5.92 -4.13 -6.26
C LEU A 196 -7.28 -3.56 -6.68
N GLU A 197 -7.86 -4.11 -7.75
CA GLU A 197 -9.22 -3.81 -8.16
C GLU A 197 -10.20 -4.72 -7.41
N GLY A 198 -11.38 -4.17 -7.08
CA GLY A 198 -12.50 -4.95 -6.53
C GLY A 198 -12.46 -5.07 -5.01
N ALA A 199 -13.09 -4.12 -4.32
CA ALA A 199 -13.63 -4.41 -3.01
C ALA A 199 -14.90 -5.25 -3.26
N GLU A 200 -14.73 -6.56 -3.32
CA GLU A 200 -15.83 -7.52 -3.35
C GLU A 200 -16.07 -8.08 -1.94
N GLN A 201 -17.14 -8.83 -1.76
CA GLN A 201 -17.46 -9.42 -0.45
C GLN A 201 -16.34 -10.33 0.09
N PHE A 202 -15.53 -10.93 -0.79
CA PHE A 202 -14.47 -11.89 -0.44
C PHE A 202 -13.15 -11.55 -1.11
N TRP A 203 -12.05 -11.81 -0.40
CA TRP A 203 -10.72 -11.76 -0.98
C TRP A 203 -10.54 -12.86 -2.02
N GLN A 204 -10.06 -12.49 -3.21
CA GLN A 204 -9.73 -13.44 -4.28
C GLN A 204 -8.21 -13.54 -4.44
N CYS A 205 -7.71 -14.77 -4.46
CA CYS A 205 -6.30 -15.05 -4.67
C CYS A 205 -6.03 -15.15 -6.18
N TYR A 206 -5.27 -14.19 -6.70
CA TYR A 206 -4.82 -14.22 -8.09
C TYR A 206 -3.34 -14.61 -8.16
N SER A 207 -3.06 -15.72 -8.84
CA SER A 207 -1.71 -16.04 -9.32
C SER A 207 -1.20 -14.85 -10.13
N SER A 208 0.02 -14.36 -9.84
CA SER A 208 0.66 -13.11 -10.28
C SER A 208 0.51 -11.87 -9.37
N LEU A 209 -0.24 -11.94 -8.26
CA LEU A 209 -0.32 -10.90 -7.24
C LEU A 209 0.34 -11.31 -5.91
N GLU A 210 1.33 -12.20 -5.97
CA GLU A 210 2.06 -12.71 -4.80
C GLU A 210 2.71 -11.59 -3.99
N TYR A 211 3.16 -10.51 -4.64
CA TYR A 211 3.72 -9.36 -3.93
C TYR A 211 2.72 -8.71 -2.97
N CYS A 212 1.40 -8.77 -3.21
CA CYS A 212 0.40 -8.15 -2.34
C CYS A 212 0.26 -8.83 -0.97
N VAL A 213 0.70 -10.09 -0.88
CA VAL A 213 0.55 -10.96 0.29
C VAL A 213 1.89 -11.38 0.91
N ALA A 214 3.00 -10.98 0.31
CA ALA A 214 4.32 -11.18 0.89
C ALA A 214 4.48 -10.32 2.16
N ASP A 215 5.06 -10.89 3.22
CA ASP A 215 5.32 -10.17 4.47
C ASP A 215 6.13 -8.87 4.21
N PRO A 216 5.56 -7.68 4.51
CA PRO A 216 6.25 -6.43 4.28
C PRO A 216 7.28 -6.12 5.36
N SER A 217 7.41 -6.94 6.41
CA SER A 217 8.34 -6.72 7.52
C SER A 217 9.80 -6.76 7.09
N PRO A 218 10.74 -6.26 7.92
CA PRO A 218 12.17 -6.30 7.61
C PRO A 218 12.67 -7.72 7.35
N THR A 219 13.27 -7.94 6.18
CA THR A 219 13.76 -9.26 5.79
C THR A 219 15.23 -9.40 6.17
N SER A 220 15.51 -10.32 7.09
CA SER A 220 16.90 -10.65 7.48
C SER A 220 17.70 -11.13 6.28
N GLY A 221 18.90 -10.54 6.08
CA GLY A 221 19.79 -10.91 4.98
C GLY A 221 19.49 -10.24 3.64
N LEU A 222 18.48 -9.36 3.56
CA LEU A 222 18.14 -8.64 2.34
C LEU A 222 19.31 -7.78 1.81
N VAL A 223 20.09 -7.16 2.69
CA VAL A 223 21.31 -6.41 2.33
C VAL A 223 22.28 -7.28 1.52
N LYS A 224 22.46 -8.54 1.93
CA LYS A 224 23.31 -9.49 1.21
C LYS A 224 22.69 -9.87 -0.14
N ILE A 225 21.38 -10.07 -0.19
CA ILE A 225 20.69 -10.36 -1.46
C ILE A 225 20.85 -9.21 -2.45
N VAL A 226 20.72 -7.96 -1.98
CA VAL A 226 21.00 -6.77 -2.78
C VAL A 226 22.44 -6.81 -3.29
N GLN A 227 23.42 -7.08 -2.41
CA GLN A 227 24.83 -7.23 -2.77
C GLN A 227 25.07 -8.27 -3.87
N ASP A 228 24.48 -9.44 -3.73
CA ASP A 228 24.68 -10.57 -4.63
C ASP A 228 23.94 -10.38 -5.98
N SER A 229 22.87 -9.58 -6.00
CA SER A 229 22.00 -9.39 -7.18
C SER A 229 22.31 -8.12 -7.98
N MET A 230 23.19 -7.26 -7.46
CA MET A 230 23.51 -5.99 -8.09
C MET A 230 24.21 -6.17 -9.46
N PRO A 231 23.84 -5.37 -10.48
CA PRO A 231 24.54 -5.38 -11.76
C PRO A 231 26.01 -4.97 -11.63
N MET A 232 26.90 -5.70 -12.30
CA MET A 232 28.35 -5.39 -12.32
C MET A 232 28.65 -4.02 -12.94
N GLU A 233 27.75 -3.50 -13.78
CA GLU A 233 27.82 -2.19 -14.41
C GLU A 233 27.75 -1.04 -13.39
N LEU A 234 27.29 -1.29 -12.16
CA LEU A 234 27.33 -0.32 -11.06
C LEU A 234 28.74 -0.01 -10.57
N LEU A 235 29.68 -0.93 -10.79
CA LEU A 235 31.11 -0.80 -10.47
C LEU A 235 31.94 -0.32 -11.67
N SER A 236 31.29 -0.08 -12.82
CA SER A 236 31.96 0.28 -14.06
C SER A 236 31.95 1.79 -14.28
N SER A 237 33.07 2.33 -14.77
CA SER A 237 33.18 3.74 -15.14
C SER A 237 32.08 4.15 -16.13
N ARG A 238 31.36 5.24 -15.84
CA ARG A 238 30.35 5.78 -16.77
C ARG A 238 30.99 6.12 -18.12
N PRO A 239 30.35 5.79 -19.26
CA PRO A 239 30.77 6.26 -20.56
C PRO A 239 30.86 7.80 -20.59
N SER A 240 31.83 8.35 -21.32
CA SER A 240 31.93 9.80 -21.52
C SER A 240 30.62 10.34 -22.11
N ALA A 241 30.18 11.50 -21.61
CA ALA A 241 28.97 12.14 -22.12
C ALA A 241 29.21 12.56 -23.57
N PHE A 242 28.18 12.47 -24.40
CA PHE A 242 28.11 13.35 -25.55
C PHE A 242 27.95 14.79 -25.03
N ASP A 243 28.84 15.69 -25.43
CA ASP A 243 28.74 17.11 -25.09
C ASP A 243 27.75 17.80 -26.02
N PHE A 244 26.55 18.07 -25.51
CA PHE A 244 25.49 18.78 -26.22
C PHE A 244 25.38 20.25 -25.79
N LEU A 245 26.33 20.79 -25.01
CA LEU A 245 26.26 22.18 -24.54
C LEU A 245 26.08 23.17 -25.70
N HIS A 246 26.72 22.91 -26.84
CA HIS A 246 26.60 23.71 -28.06
C HIS A 246 25.19 23.74 -28.69
N LYS A 247 24.30 22.80 -28.34
CA LYS A 247 22.91 22.75 -28.82
C LYS A 247 21.93 23.45 -27.90
N VAL A 248 22.33 23.75 -26.66
CA VAL A 248 21.50 24.41 -25.67
C VAL A 248 21.47 25.90 -25.97
N ARG A 249 20.29 26.41 -26.35
CA ARG A 249 20.11 27.85 -26.68
C ARG A 249 19.73 28.67 -25.45
N HIS A 250 18.87 28.12 -24.60
CA HIS A 250 18.41 28.73 -23.36
C HIS A 250 17.90 27.63 -22.44
N ASP A 251 18.41 27.56 -21.21
CA ASP A 251 17.94 26.65 -20.17
C ASP A 251 17.56 27.50 -18.95
N PRO A 252 16.27 27.67 -18.63
CA PRO A 252 15.85 28.62 -17.58
C PRO A 252 16.33 28.23 -16.18
N LEU A 253 16.75 26.97 -15.99
CA LEU A 253 17.25 26.47 -14.71
C LEU A 253 18.74 26.76 -14.52
N ASP A 254 19.45 27.24 -15.55
CA ASP A 254 20.87 27.60 -15.44
C ASP A 254 21.16 28.78 -14.49
N MET A 255 20.13 29.57 -14.18
CA MET A 255 20.18 30.67 -13.24
C MET A 255 19.99 30.24 -11.78
N LEU A 256 19.54 29.00 -11.55
CA LEU A 256 19.20 28.53 -10.21
C LEU A 256 20.43 27.99 -9.48
N PRO A 257 20.65 28.37 -8.21
CA PRO A 257 21.65 27.74 -7.38
C PRO A 257 21.37 26.24 -7.15
N PHE A 258 22.44 25.46 -6.91
CA PHE A 258 22.35 24.04 -6.57
C PHE A 258 21.38 23.73 -5.44
N ALA A 259 21.40 24.50 -4.37
CA ALA A 259 20.47 24.30 -3.25
C ALA A 259 19.00 24.40 -3.69
N VAL A 260 18.67 25.26 -4.66
CA VAL A 260 17.30 25.40 -5.15
C VAL A 260 16.91 24.20 -5.99
N ILE A 261 17.77 23.73 -6.89
CA ILE A 261 17.54 22.52 -7.68
C ILE A 261 17.40 21.29 -6.76
N HIS A 262 18.26 21.18 -5.76
CA HIS A 262 18.19 20.13 -4.76
C HIS A 262 16.83 20.12 -4.04
N ASN A 263 16.33 21.29 -3.62
CA ASN A 263 15.03 21.41 -2.97
C ASN A 263 13.84 21.10 -3.91
N ILE A 264 13.96 21.37 -5.22
CA ILE A 264 12.93 20.98 -6.19
C ILE A 264 12.73 19.46 -6.17
N PHE A 265 13.82 18.69 -6.14
CA PHE A 265 13.76 17.22 -6.07
C PHE A 265 13.10 16.68 -4.79
N GLU A 266 13.03 17.46 -3.70
CA GLU A 266 12.33 17.07 -2.48
C GLU A 266 10.80 17.16 -2.60
N HIS A 267 10.29 17.79 -3.67
CA HIS A 267 8.88 18.11 -3.84
C HIS A 267 8.23 17.51 -5.09
N ILE A 268 8.98 16.74 -5.87
CA ILE A 268 8.49 16.09 -7.09
C ILE A 268 8.61 14.57 -6.96
N ASP A 269 7.83 13.83 -7.72
CA ASP A 269 7.94 12.37 -7.76
C ASP A 269 9.14 11.91 -8.62
N ILE A 270 9.35 10.59 -8.66
CA ILE A 270 10.46 9.99 -9.44
C ILE A 270 10.31 10.27 -10.93
N ASN A 271 9.08 10.20 -11.48
CA ASN A 271 8.84 10.39 -12.91
C ASN A 271 9.12 11.83 -13.33
N ASP A 272 8.65 12.79 -12.54
CA ASP A 272 8.89 14.21 -12.72
C ASP A 272 10.36 14.56 -12.52
N ALA A 273 11.05 13.93 -11.56
CA ALA A 273 12.49 14.08 -11.36
C ALA A 273 13.27 13.61 -12.60
N LEU A 274 12.90 12.46 -13.17
CA LEU A 274 13.51 11.93 -14.39
C LEU A 274 13.17 12.80 -15.61
N ALA A 275 11.94 13.29 -15.72
CA ALA A 275 11.52 14.20 -16.79
C ALA A 275 12.25 15.54 -16.72
N LEU A 276 12.38 16.14 -15.54
CA LEU A 276 13.14 17.36 -15.30
C LEU A 276 14.60 17.21 -15.72
N ARG A 277 15.21 16.08 -15.36
CA ARG A 277 16.57 15.72 -15.76
C ARG A 277 16.72 15.55 -17.28
N GLN A 278 15.69 15.06 -17.97
CA GLN A 278 15.71 14.94 -19.43
C GLN A 278 15.46 16.29 -20.13
N ALA A 279 14.66 17.16 -19.53
CA ALA A 279 14.24 18.42 -20.11
C ALA A 279 15.29 19.54 -20.00
N SER A 280 16.11 19.53 -18.94
CA SER A 280 17.14 20.55 -18.69
C SER A 280 18.54 19.97 -18.81
N TRP A 281 19.36 20.58 -19.68
CA TRP A 281 20.77 20.22 -19.81
C TRP A 281 21.57 20.59 -18.55
N HIS A 282 21.23 21.73 -17.94
CA HIS A 282 21.84 22.17 -16.71
C HIS A 282 21.62 21.15 -15.58
N VAL A 283 20.37 20.73 -15.37
CA VAL A 283 20.02 19.68 -14.38
C VAL A 283 20.65 18.34 -14.75
N PHE A 284 20.63 17.95 -16.03
CA PHE A 284 21.28 16.73 -16.50
C PHE A 284 22.76 16.67 -16.14
N GLN A 285 23.51 17.74 -16.42
CA GLN A 285 24.94 17.81 -16.15
C GLN A 285 25.24 17.70 -14.65
N TRP A 286 24.40 18.28 -13.81
CA TRP A 286 24.62 18.30 -12.36
C TRP A 286 24.32 16.94 -11.73
N THR A 287 23.22 16.33 -12.14
CA THR A 287 22.79 14.99 -11.71
C THR A 287 23.61 13.86 -12.35
N ARG A 288 24.55 14.19 -13.25
CA ARG A 288 25.42 13.22 -13.94
C ARG A 288 26.63 12.79 -13.11
N SER A 289 27.06 13.55 -12.10
CA SER A 289 28.19 13.15 -11.26
C SER A 289 27.72 12.79 -9.86
N ASP A 290 28.11 11.61 -9.38
CA ASP A 290 27.88 11.21 -8.00
C ASP A 290 28.75 12.03 -7.01
N THR A 291 29.67 12.88 -7.50
CA THR A 291 30.45 13.85 -6.70
C THR A 291 29.54 14.79 -5.88
N ILE A 292 28.34 15.06 -6.39
CA ILE A 292 27.38 15.99 -5.77
C ILE A 292 26.36 15.21 -4.91
N GLY A 293 26.44 13.87 -4.88
CA GLY A 293 25.59 13.02 -4.03
C GLY A 293 24.16 12.85 -4.52
N PHE A 294 23.84 13.21 -5.78
CA PHE A 294 22.48 13.12 -6.33
C PHE A 294 21.86 11.73 -6.21
N GLY A 295 22.59 10.67 -6.57
CA GLY A 295 22.07 9.29 -6.44
C GLY A 295 21.70 8.95 -5.00
N LYS A 296 22.54 9.33 -4.02
CA LYS A 296 22.25 9.15 -2.59
C LYS A 296 21.04 9.98 -2.15
N GLN A 297 20.90 11.19 -2.68
CA GLN A 297 19.73 12.04 -2.42
C GLN A 297 18.44 11.36 -2.93
N MET A 298 18.44 10.83 -4.16
CA MET A 298 17.27 10.15 -4.72
C MET A 298 16.88 8.92 -3.90
N ILE A 299 17.86 8.12 -3.48
CA ILE A 299 17.61 6.97 -2.58
C ILE A 299 16.98 7.45 -1.28
N ARG A 300 17.57 8.46 -0.63
CA ARG A 300 17.07 9.03 0.63
C ARG A 300 15.64 9.54 0.53
N LEU A 301 15.30 10.21 -0.57
CA LEU A 301 14.00 10.85 -0.73
C LEU A 301 12.92 9.86 -1.15
N HIS A 302 13.23 8.94 -2.05
CA HIS A 302 12.22 8.14 -2.73
C HIS A 302 12.19 6.66 -2.34
N LEU A 303 13.28 6.10 -1.82
CA LEU A 303 13.36 4.69 -1.44
C LEU A 303 13.42 4.51 0.08
N SER A 304 14.34 5.19 0.77
CA SER A 304 14.54 5.04 2.23
C SER A 304 13.29 5.16 3.11
N PRO A 305 12.24 5.95 2.76
CA PRO A 305 11.03 6.02 3.59
C PRO A 305 10.34 4.65 3.78
N TRP A 306 10.37 3.79 2.78
CA TRP A 306 9.76 2.46 2.82
C TRP A 306 10.80 1.33 2.69
N PHE A 307 11.88 1.50 1.94
CA PHE A 307 12.94 0.51 1.83
C PHE A 307 14.03 0.72 2.90
N TRP A 308 13.73 0.44 4.16
CA TRP A 308 14.58 0.79 5.32
C TRP A 308 15.98 0.17 5.27
N GLU A 309 16.12 -1.03 4.74
CA GLU A 309 17.38 -1.77 4.65
C GLU A 309 18.38 -1.13 3.66
N VAL A 310 17.90 -0.21 2.79
CA VAL A 310 18.75 0.47 1.80
C VAL A 310 19.74 1.43 2.45
N ASP A 311 19.39 2.03 3.59
CA ASP A 311 20.24 3.01 4.27
C ASP A 311 21.50 2.37 4.83
N ASP A 312 21.38 1.17 5.41
CA ASP A 312 22.51 0.38 5.90
C ASP A 312 23.43 0.00 4.74
N PHE A 313 22.85 -0.38 3.60
CA PHE A 313 23.61 -0.71 2.40
C PHE A 313 24.36 0.52 1.85
N VAL A 314 23.68 1.65 1.66
CA VAL A 314 24.29 2.91 1.16
C VAL A 314 25.40 3.39 2.09
N SER A 315 25.22 3.22 3.40
CA SER A 315 26.22 3.58 4.42
C SER A 315 27.43 2.63 4.42
N SER A 316 27.28 1.40 3.94
CA SER A 316 28.36 0.41 3.88
C SER A 316 29.28 0.56 2.65
N ILE A 317 28.87 1.34 1.64
CA ILE A 317 29.65 1.54 0.42
C ILE A 317 30.64 2.69 0.60
N ASP A 318 31.92 2.34 0.68
CA ASP A 318 33.03 3.31 0.73
C ASP A 318 33.67 3.61 -0.64
N ASP A 319 33.29 2.88 -1.69
CA ASP A 319 33.89 3.04 -3.01
C ASP A 319 33.42 4.36 -3.69
N PRO A 320 34.31 5.34 -3.91
CA PRO A 320 33.94 6.59 -4.57
C PRO A 320 33.58 6.41 -6.06
N ALA A 321 33.91 5.26 -6.66
CA ALA A 321 33.53 4.93 -8.03
C ALA A 321 32.11 4.34 -8.13
N PHE A 322 31.45 4.04 -7.01
CA PHE A 322 30.13 3.43 -7.02
C PHE A 322 29.07 4.37 -7.60
N ASP A 323 28.32 3.86 -8.57
CA ASP A 323 27.30 4.62 -9.28
C ASP A 323 25.95 4.59 -8.54
N PHE A 324 25.77 5.51 -7.58
CA PHE A 324 24.54 5.60 -6.78
C PHE A 324 23.30 5.93 -7.62
N THR A 325 23.46 6.65 -8.74
CA THR A 325 22.30 6.98 -9.60
C THR A 325 21.79 5.74 -10.33
N ARG A 326 22.68 4.91 -10.89
CA ARG A 326 22.28 3.64 -11.50
C ARG A 326 21.75 2.66 -10.47
N PHE A 327 22.34 2.65 -9.27
CA PHE A 327 21.86 1.83 -8.18
C PHE A 327 20.42 2.20 -7.78
N PHE A 328 20.12 3.50 -7.64
CA PHE A 328 18.76 3.99 -7.44
C PHE A 328 17.78 3.48 -8.52
N LEU A 329 18.13 3.65 -9.80
CA LEU A 329 17.27 3.21 -10.91
C LEU A 329 17.07 1.69 -10.95
N TRP A 330 18.12 0.94 -10.62
CA TRP A 330 18.03 -0.52 -10.53
C TRP A 330 17.11 -0.94 -9.38
N LEU A 331 17.28 -0.35 -8.19
CA LEU A 331 16.43 -0.63 -7.03
C LEU A 331 14.97 -0.33 -7.31
N GLU A 332 14.68 0.84 -7.87
CA GLU A 332 13.31 1.22 -8.24
C GLU A 332 12.70 0.17 -9.20
N ALA A 333 13.41 -0.20 -10.27
CA ALA A 333 12.91 -1.18 -11.24
C ALA A 333 12.69 -2.61 -10.67
N VAL A 334 13.51 -3.06 -9.71
CA VAL A 334 13.38 -4.40 -9.11
C VAL A 334 12.41 -4.45 -7.94
N THR A 335 12.02 -3.31 -7.38
CA THR A 335 11.08 -3.20 -6.26
C THR A 335 9.71 -2.65 -6.64
N GLU A 336 9.56 -2.13 -7.87
CA GLU A 336 8.28 -1.68 -8.44
C GLU A 336 7.20 -2.78 -8.38
N PRO A 337 6.09 -2.53 -7.66
CA PRO A 337 4.94 -3.42 -7.61
C PRO A 337 4.39 -3.65 -9.01
N LYS A 338 4.39 -4.90 -9.47
CA LYS A 338 3.86 -5.26 -10.78
C LYS A 338 3.30 -6.67 -10.81
N VAL A 339 2.30 -6.85 -11.66
CA VAL A 339 1.70 -8.16 -11.92
C VAL A 339 2.77 -9.12 -12.44
N GLY A 340 2.87 -10.28 -11.80
CA GLY A 340 3.86 -11.33 -12.13
C GLY A 340 5.26 -11.02 -11.64
N MET A 341 5.40 -10.16 -10.62
CA MET A 341 6.65 -9.98 -9.91
C MET A 341 7.06 -11.28 -9.22
N GLU A 342 8.36 -11.57 -9.26
CA GLU A 342 8.97 -12.73 -8.62
C GLU A 342 10.27 -12.33 -7.91
N GLY A 343 10.76 -13.22 -7.06
CA GLY A 343 12.07 -13.09 -6.44
C GLY A 343 12.04 -12.44 -5.05
N PRO A 344 13.20 -11.98 -4.55
CA PRO A 344 13.38 -11.67 -3.14
C PRO A 344 12.78 -10.33 -2.71
N PHE A 345 12.32 -9.51 -3.66
CA PHE A 345 11.82 -8.16 -3.40
C PHE A 345 10.30 -8.07 -3.21
N LEU A 346 9.59 -9.21 -3.17
CA LEU A 346 8.13 -9.23 -3.04
C LEU A 346 7.63 -8.50 -1.79
N GLY A 347 8.27 -8.76 -0.63
CA GLY A 347 7.91 -8.07 0.63
C GLY A 347 8.17 -6.57 0.56
N ILE A 348 9.23 -6.16 -0.14
CA ILE A 348 9.56 -4.74 -0.35
C ILE A 348 8.53 -4.06 -1.27
N ALA A 349 8.11 -4.72 -2.35
CA ALA A 349 7.02 -4.24 -3.19
C ALA A 349 5.70 -4.14 -2.41
N ASN A 350 5.38 -5.10 -1.53
CA ASN A 350 4.21 -4.97 -0.66
C ASN A 350 4.33 -3.79 0.30
N ARG A 351 5.51 -3.59 0.88
CA ARG A 351 5.76 -2.49 1.81
C ARG A 351 5.61 -1.14 1.11
N TRP A 352 6.08 -0.99 -0.13
CA TRP A 352 5.83 0.20 -0.95
C TRP A 352 4.32 0.39 -1.16
N ARG A 353 3.60 -0.64 -1.60
CA ARG A 353 2.14 -0.61 -1.78
C ARG A 353 1.41 -0.10 -0.53
N ILE A 354 1.71 -0.69 0.63
CA ILE A 354 1.12 -0.32 1.92
C ILE A 354 1.54 1.10 2.33
N TRP A 355 2.80 1.49 2.10
CA TRP A 355 3.29 2.83 2.39
C TRP A 355 2.47 3.91 1.69
N ASP A 356 2.13 3.72 0.41
CA ASP A 356 1.32 4.69 -0.33
C ASP A 356 -0.12 4.80 0.20
N THR A 357 -0.73 3.70 0.61
CA THR A 357 -2.01 3.73 1.34
C THR A 357 -1.89 4.43 2.69
N CYS A 358 -0.83 4.14 3.46
CA CYS A 358 -0.55 4.78 4.75
C CYS A 358 -0.28 6.30 4.61
N ARG A 359 0.32 6.75 3.51
CA ARG A 359 0.51 8.19 3.24
C ARG A 359 -0.83 8.90 3.03
N GLN A 360 -1.79 8.27 2.35
CA GLN A 360 -3.14 8.83 2.23
C GLN A 360 -3.75 9.04 3.61
N LEU A 361 -3.69 8.04 4.49
CA LEU A 361 -4.20 8.14 5.86
C LEU A 361 -3.48 9.22 6.68
N HIS A 362 -2.16 9.37 6.52
CA HIS A 362 -1.39 10.46 7.11
C HIS A 362 -1.87 11.83 6.60
N HIS A 363 -2.09 12.00 5.30
CA HIS A 363 -2.63 13.24 4.74
C HIS A 363 -4.01 13.57 5.34
N LEU A 364 -4.84 12.57 5.60
CA LEU A 364 -6.14 12.75 6.22
C LEU A 364 -6.02 13.18 7.70
N LEU A 365 -5.13 12.55 8.47
CA LEU A 365 -4.81 12.96 9.84
C LEU A 365 -4.33 14.41 9.93
N THR A 366 -3.53 14.86 8.96
CA THR A 366 -2.98 16.22 8.95
C THR A 366 -3.96 17.26 8.36
N GLY A 367 -4.79 16.86 7.40
CA GLY A 367 -5.78 17.70 6.73
C GLY A 367 -7.08 17.92 7.51
N ALA A 368 -7.48 16.97 8.37
CA ALA A 368 -8.72 17.03 9.16
C ALA A 368 -8.76 18.12 10.26
N GLY A 369 -7.72 18.96 10.39
CA GLY A 369 -7.77 20.14 11.25
C GLY A 369 -7.00 20.06 12.57
N LEU A 370 -5.71 19.72 12.52
CA LEU A 370 -4.77 20.11 13.57
C LEU A 370 -4.26 21.56 13.35
N GLN A 371 -5.17 22.54 13.34
CA GLN A 371 -4.81 23.94 13.64
C GLN A 371 -4.88 24.25 15.16
N GLY A 372 -5.18 23.27 16.01
CA GLY A 372 -5.36 23.50 17.46
C GLY A 372 -4.69 22.50 18.41
N HIS A 373 -4.23 21.34 17.93
CA HIS A 373 -3.49 20.40 18.75
C HIS A 373 -2.11 20.19 18.14
N THR A 374 -1.15 20.95 18.68
CA THR A 374 0.26 20.57 18.65
C THR A 374 0.31 19.08 18.97
N PHE A 375 0.80 18.27 18.02
CA PHE A 375 1.28 16.93 18.34
C PHE A 375 2.17 17.09 19.58
N ARG A 376 1.69 16.64 20.74
CA ARG A 376 2.59 16.39 21.86
C ARG A 376 3.38 15.16 21.45
N ILE A 377 4.43 15.40 20.68
CA ILE A 377 5.59 14.54 20.68
C ILE A 377 6.01 14.55 22.15
N VAL A 378 5.66 13.50 22.90
CA VAL A 378 6.18 13.27 24.23
C VAL A 378 7.62 12.80 24.02
N GLY A 379 8.47 13.75 23.62
CA GLY A 379 9.88 13.57 23.41
C GLY A 379 10.59 13.62 24.76
N HIS A 380 11.35 12.56 25.00
CA HIS A 380 12.43 12.48 25.97
C HIS A 380 13.11 13.85 26.19
N GLU A 381 12.99 14.41 27.39
CA GLU A 381 13.84 15.54 27.78
C GLU A 381 15.31 15.07 27.76
N PRO A 382 16.23 15.80 27.11
CA PRO A 382 17.64 15.51 27.22
C PRO A 382 18.10 15.80 28.66
N PRO A 383 19.01 14.99 29.24
CA PRO A 383 19.52 15.24 30.56
C PRO A 383 20.27 16.58 30.57
N ILE A 384 19.76 17.52 31.36
CA ILE A 384 20.44 18.76 31.69
C ILE A 384 21.79 18.39 32.32
N LYS A 385 22.89 18.79 31.66
CA LYS A 385 24.22 18.79 32.25
C LYS A 385 24.49 20.10 32.96
#